data_AF-A0A4Q2WXT4-F1
#
_entry.id   AF-A0A4Q2WXT4-F1
#
_cell.length_a   1.000
_cell.length_b   1.000
_cell.length_c   1.000
_cell.angle_alpha   90.00
_cell.angle_beta   90.00
_cell.angle_gamma   90.00
#
_symmetry.space_group_name_H-M   'P 1'
#
loop_
_entity.id
_entity.type
_entity.pdbx_description
1 polymer ?
#
loop_
_entity_poly.entity_id
_entity_poly.type
_entity_poly.pdbx_seq_one_letter_code
_entity_poly.pdbx_strand_id
1 'polypeptide(L)'
;MADTSETLTRADALQYLRRFPSQGLSVVVGNVIGVLVGNAIVLHLLVEGRLRAAHLIALVMAETVLLVAIAWLQHRFVPRRDWSEQPKPLRERLFLFAFVLVWLGGAYSVSLLMVGGFGDFRDLLRGPDAWIEAGLHRPLAVTLVLALVHAQADHAHYREHGGPFLSTVSHDAIGRYLTLLLGGIPFALPFFVVVFGGFKLVEFVLGRMRTAPGESILGSIAMLLVAGGGFALISWLMASGVAGWAIGFVVAKFVAELMIAAIPLVMAKVARDGA
;
A
#
# COMPACT_ATOMS: atom_id res chain seq x y z
N MET A 1 16.51 8.19 -27.64
CA MET A 1 17.49 8.57 -26.61
C MET A 1 16.77 8.45 -25.28
N ALA A 2 16.98 7.32 -24.58
CA ALA A 2 16.47 7.12 -23.24
C ALA A 2 17.37 7.94 -22.30
N ASP A 3 16.81 8.96 -21.68
CA ASP A 3 17.53 9.80 -20.75
C ASP A 3 17.76 9.02 -19.45
N THR A 4 19.03 8.78 -19.13
CA THR A 4 19.52 8.09 -17.94
C THR A 4 19.44 9.00 -16.72
N SER A 5 18.24 9.22 -16.16
CA SER A 5 18.11 9.90 -14.85
C SER A 5 16.90 9.52 -13.99
N GLU A 6 16.26 8.35 -14.20
CA GLU A 6 15.28 7.79 -13.24
C GLU A 6 15.95 7.07 -12.05
N THR A 7 17.08 7.59 -11.55
CA THR A 7 17.72 7.08 -10.34
C THR A 7 17.51 8.06 -9.20
N LEU A 8 16.89 7.57 -8.12
CA LEU A 8 16.70 8.33 -6.88
C LEU A 8 18.03 8.94 -6.43
N THR A 9 18.14 10.27 -6.42
CA THR A 9 19.42 10.92 -6.13
C THR A 9 19.63 11.13 -4.64
N ARG A 10 20.88 11.33 -4.23
CA ARG A 10 21.20 11.73 -2.84
C ARG A 10 20.56 13.05 -2.46
N ALA A 11 20.42 13.98 -3.40
CA ALA A 11 19.79 15.28 -3.16
C ALA A 11 18.30 15.10 -2.82
N ASP A 12 17.59 14.25 -3.57
CA ASP A 12 16.18 13.92 -3.32
C ASP A 12 16.01 13.25 -1.95
N ALA A 13 16.89 12.31 -1.62
CA ALA A 13 16.88 11.64 -0.33
C ALA A 13 17.12 12.59 0.86
N LEU A 14 18.11 13.49 0.75
CA LEU A 14 18.37 14.49 1.79
C LEU A 14 17.21 15.48 1.95
N GLN A 15 16.57 15.86 0.85
CA GLN A 15 15.41 16.74 0.86
C GLN A 15 14.19 16.08 1.49
N TYR A 16 13.92 14.82 1.15
CA TYR A 16 12.90 14.02 1.83
C TYR A 16 13.17 13.96 3.34
N LEU A 17 14.41 13.69 3.74
CA LEU A 17 14.80 13.57 5.15
C LEU A 17 14.76 14.90 5.92
N ARG A 18 14.81 16.06 5.26
CA ARG A 18 14.59 17.36 5.93
C ARG A 18 13.15 17.51 6.44
N ARG A 19 12.18 16.96 5.70
CA ARG A 19 10.76 16.95 6.09
C ARG A 19 10.41 15.76 6.97
N PHE A 20 10.88 14.58 6.58
CA PHE A 20 10.65 13.30 7.24
C PHE A 20 11.97 12.78 7.81
N PRO A 21 12.43 13.32 8.96
CA PRO A 21 13.71 12.95 9.53
C PRO A 21 13.82 11.44 9.71
N SER A 22 15.04 10.93 9.51
CA SER A 22 15.31 9.50 9.63
C SER A 22 14.79 8.99 10.97
N GLN A 23 13.75 8.15 10.90
CA GLN A 23 13.08 7.66 12.08
C GLN A 23 14.03 6.71 12.80
N GLY A 24 14.21 6.93 14.11
CA GLY A 24 14.93 5.99 14.96
C GLY A 24 14.27 4.61 14.92
N LEU A 25 15.03 3.56 15.22
CA LEU A 25 14.54 2.18 15.20
C LEU A 25 13.24 2.00 16.00
N SER A 26 13.08 2.74 17.10
CA SER A 26 11.87 2.75 17.94
C SER A 26 10.62 3.24 17.22
N VAL A 27 10.74 4.29 16.40
CA VAL A 27 9.62 4.86 15.65
C VAL A 27 9.23 3.94 14.50
N VAL A 28 10.22 3.32 13.84
CA VAL A 28 10.00 2.30 12.80
C VAL A 28 9.25 1.10 13.38
N VAL A 29 9.72 0.58 14.52
CA VAL A 29 9.06 -0.53 15.23
C VAL A 29 7.65 -0.12 15.66
N GLY A 30 7.46 1.09 16.17
CA GLY A 30 6.15 1.63 16.52
C GLY A 30 5.19 1.69 15.34
N ASN A 31 5.65 2.15 14.17
CA ASN A 31 4.85 2.19 12.94
C ASN A 31 4.50 0.78 12.45
N VAL A 32 5.45 -0.16 12.49
CA VAL A 32 5.19 -1.57 12.15
C VAL A 32 4.16 -2.18 13.10
N ILE A 33 4.26 -1.93 14.40
CA ILE A 33 3.27 -2.39 15.39
C ILE A 33 1.91 -1.76 15.10
N GLY A 34 1.84 -0.47 14.80
CA GLY A 34 0.60 0.22 14.46
C GLY A 34 -0.08 -0.38 13.22
N VAL A 35 0.69 -0.67 12.17
CA VAL A 35 0.23 -1.34 10.95
C VAL A 35 -0.27 -2.76 11.27
N LEU A 36 0.46 -3.53 12.09
CA LEU A 36 0.04 -4.87 12.51
C LEU A 36 -1.27 -4.84 13.30
N VAL A 37 -1.38 -3.96 14.30
CA VAL A 37 -2.58 -3.83 15.14
C VAL A 37 -3.78 -3.40 14.31
N GLY A 38 -3.62 -2.41 13.42
CA GLY A 38 -4.69 -1.95 12.54
C GLY A 38 -5.22 -3.06 11.62
N ASN A 39 -4.32 -3.82 11.00
CA ASN A 39 -4.72 -4.94 10.13
C ASN A 39 -5.31 -6.13 10.92
N ALA A 40 -4.82 -6.38 12.15
CA ALA A 40 -5.40 -7.40 13.03
C ALA A 40 -6.84 -7.05 13.45
N ILE A 41 -7.13 -5.78 13.74
CA ILE A 41 -8.49 -5.32 14.05
C ILE A 41 -9.40 -5.51 12.84
N VAL A 42 -8.95 -5.13 11.63
CA VAL A 42 -9.73 -5.32 10.40
C VAL A 42 -10.03 -6.80 10.17
N LEU A 43 -9.03 -7.68 10.34
CA LEU A 43 -9.22 -9.12 10.21
C LEU A 43 -10.21 -9.66 11.25
N HIS A 44 -10.09 -9.23 12.50
CA HIS A 44 -11.01 -9.62 13.58
C HIS A 44 -12.46 -9.22 13.27
N LEU A 45 -12.69 -7.99 12.78
CA LEU A 45 -14.02 -7.52 12.39
C LEU A 45 -14.61 -8.30 11.19
N LEU A 46 -13.76 -8.75 10.26
CA LEU A 46 -14.17 -9.63 9.16
C LEU A 46 -14.55 -11.03 9.67
N VAL A 47 -13.78 -11.59 10.60
CA VAL A 47 -14.04 -12.91 11.19
C VAL A 47 -15.32 -12.91 12.03
N GLU A 48 -15.61 -11.84 12.76
CA GLU A 48 -16.87 -11.67 13.51
C GLU A 48 -18.08 -11.39 12.61
N GLY A 49 -17.90 -11.25 11.29
CA GLY A 49 -18.97 -10.92 10.34
C GLY A 49 -19.51 -9.50 10.46
N ARG A 50 -18.86 -8.65 11.26
CA ARG A 50 -19.24 -7.24 11.48
C ARG A 50 -18.84 -6.34 10.32
N LEU A 51 -17.82 -6.76 9.56
CA LEU A 51 -17.42 -6.16 8.30
C LEU A 51 -17.54 -7.20 7.18
N ARG A 52 -18.13 -6.82 6.05
CA ARG A 52 -18.16 -7.67 4.84
C ARG A 52 -17.00 -7.30 3.91
N ALA A 53 -16.54 -8.26 3.12
CA ALA A 53 -15.44 -8.06 2.17
C ALA A 53 -15.69 -6.87 1.22
N ALA A 54 -16.91 -6.74 0.70
CA ALA A 54 -17.31 -5.62 -0.16
C ALA A 54 -17.20 -4.25 0.52
N HIS A 55 -17.56 -4.19 1.81
CA HIS A 55 -17.47 -2.96 2.59
C HIS A 55 -16.02 -2.50 2.75
N LEU A 56 -15.07 -3.44 2.91
CA LEU A 56 -13.65 -3.12 2.99
C LEU A 56 -13.11 -2.57 1.68
N ILE A 57 -13.49 -3.16 0.55
CA ILE A 57 -13.12 -2.65 -0.78
C ILE A 57 -13.66 -1.23 -0.96
N ALA A 58 -14.95 -1.02 -0.69
CA ALA A 58 -15.61 0.27 -0.82
C ALA A 58 -14.98 1.34 0.08
N LEU A 59 -14.64 0.96 1.32
CA LEU A 59 -13.96 1.85 2.27
C LEU A 59 -12.60 2.30 1.72
N VAL A 60 -11.75 1.37 1.27
CA VAL A 60 -10.43 1.72 0.73
C VAL A 60 -10.55 2.56 -0.55
N MET A 61 -11.53 2.27 -1.41
CA MET A 61 -11.83 3.11 -2.57
C MET A 61 -12.22 4.54 -2.17
N ALA A 62 -13.13 4.69 -1.20
CA ALA A 62 -13.56 5.99 -0.71
C ALA A 62 -12.41 6.76 -0.03
N GLU A 63 -11.59 6.10 0.79
CA GLU A 63 -10.38 6.68 1.37
C GLU A 63 -9.40 7.16 0.30
N THR A 64 -9.21 6.37 -0.76
CA THR A 64 -8.33 6.74 -1.87
C THR A 64 -8.84 8.01 -2.55
N VAL A 65 -10.13 8.06 -2.91
CA VAL A 65 -10.74 9.24 -3.54
C VAL A 65 -10.64 10.47 -2.64
N LEU A 66 -10.93 10.30 -1.34
CA LEU A 66 -10.87 11.36 -0.35
C LEU A 66 -9.45 11.94 -0.24
N LEU A 67 -8.45 11.09 -0.04
CA LEU A 67 -7.06 11.51 0.12
C LEU A 67 -6.51 12.16 -1.15
N VAL A 68 -6.85 11.62 -2.33
CA VAL A 68 -6.49 12.23 -3.62
C VAL A 68 -7.13 13.61 -3.78
N ALA A 69 -8.39 13.77 -3.39
CA ALA A 69 -9.07 15.07 -3.46
C ALA A 69 -8.44 16.11 -2.53
N ILE A 70 -8.08 15.72 -1.30
CA ILE A 70 -7.40 16.59 -0.34
C ILE A 70 -5.99 16.93 -0.85
N ALA A 71 -5.22 15.94 -1.32
CA ALA A 71 -3.89 16.17 -1.88
C ALA A 71 -3.94 17.12 -3.09
N TRP A 72 -4.89 16.93 -3.99
CA TRP A 72 -5.10 17.83 -5.13
C TRP A 72 -5.42 19.26 -4.68
N LEU A 73 -6.27 19.41 -3.66
CA LEU A 73 -6.61 20.71 -3.08
C LEU A 73 -5.39 21.39 -2.45
N GLN A 74 -4.56 20.66 -1.70
CA GLN A 74 -3.29 21.17 -1.15
C GLN A 74 -2.38 21.72 -2.24
N HIS A 75 -2.16 20.93 -3.31
CA HIS A 75 -1.30 21.32 -4.42
C HIS A 75 -1.80 22.59 -5.14
N ARG A 76 -3.11 22.89 -5.08
CA ARG A 76 -3.66 24.13 -5.65
C ARG A 76 -3.17 25.40 -4.96
N PHE A 77 -2.77 25.29 -3.69
CA PHE A 77 -2.24 26.39 -2.86
C PHE A 77 -0.71 26.53 -2.93
N VAL A 78 -0.03 25.70 -3.73
CA VAL A 78 1.43 25.74 -3.90
C VAL A 78 1.78 26.08 -5.34
N PRO A 79 2.73 27.00 -5.60
CA PRO A 79 3.24 27.27 -6.94
C PRO A 79 3.73 25.98 -7.64
N ARG A 80 3.38 25.79 -8.92
CA ARG A 80 3.73 24.59 -9.69
C ARG A 80 5.23 24.29 -9.74
N ARG A 81 6.08 25.33 -9.68
CA ARG A 81 7.54 25.17 -9.66
C ARG A 81 8.06 24.39 -8.45
N ASP A 82 7.30 24.40 -7.35
CA ASP A 82 7.69 23.76 -6.09
C ASP A 82 7.03 22.39 -5.91
N TRP A 83 6.31 21.89 -6.92
CA TRP A 83 5.74 20.54 -6.87
C TRP A 83 6.86 19.51 -7.00
N SER A 84 6.89 18.54 -6.07
CA SER A 84 7.88 17.47 -6.05
C SER A 84 7.85 16.61 -7.32
N GLU A 85 6.66 16.40 -7.89
CA GLU A 85 6.47 15.77 -9.18
C GLU A 85 5.71 16.70 -10.11
N GLN A 86 6.30 16.98 -11.27
CA GLN A 86 5.60 17.73 -12.30
C GLN A 86 4.48 16.87 -12.91
N PRO A 87 3.33 17.48 -13.24
CA PRO A 87 2.22 16.75 -13.81
C PRO A 87 2.64 16.06 -15.12
N LYS A 88 2.48 14.73 -15.17
CA LYS A 88 2.75 13.95 -16.38
C LYS A 88 1.98 14.47 -17.60
N PRO A 89 2.50 14.30 -18.83
CA PRO A 89 1.79 14.65 -20.05
C PRO A 89 0.40 14.02 -20.12
N LEU A 90 -0.55 14.70 -20.78
CA LEU A 90 -1.95 14.25 -20.87
C LEU A 90 -2.07 12.81 -21.41
N ARG A 91 -1.24 12.43 -22.39
CA ARG A 91 -1.24 11.09 -22.98
C ARG A 91 -0.92 10.00 -21.95
N GLU A 92 0.10 10.21 -21.13
CA GLU A 92 0.46 9.27 -20.06
C GLU A 92 -0.62 9.22 -18.98
N ARG A 93 -1.19 10.37 -18.64
CA ARG A 93 -2.32 10.44 -17.71
C ARG A 93 -3.52 9.64 -18.21
N LEU A 94 -3.89 9.78 -19.48
CA LEU A 94 -4.99 9.03 -20.09
C LEU A 94 -4.73 7.53 -20.07
N PHE A 95 -3.51 7.10 -20.38
CA PHE A 95 -3.13 5.70 -20.28
C PHE A 95 -3.25 5.18 -18.84
N LEU A 96 -2.74 5.93 -17.86
CA LEU A 96 -2.86 5.58 -16.44
C LEU A 96 -4.32 5.53 -15.99
N PHE A 97 -5.15 6.49 -16.39
CA PHE A 97 -6.58 6.47 -16.09
C PHE A 97 -7.28 5.25 -16.71
N ALA A 98 -6.98 4.93 -17.96
CA ALA A 98 -7.53 3.75 -18.63
C ALA A 98 -7.10 2.46 -17.91
N PHE A 99 -5.81 2.34 -17.57
CA PHE A 99 -5.29 1.21 -16.81
C PHE A 99 -5.99 1.07 -15.46
N VAL A 100 -6.10 2.16 -14.69
CA VAL A 100 -6.77 2.18 -13.38
C VAL A 100 -8.25 1.83 -13.52
N LEU A 101 -8.94 2.35 -14.53
CA LEU A 101 -10.34 2.04 -14.78
C LEU A 101 -10.55 0.56 -15.12
N VAL A 102 -9.69 0.00 -15.97
CA VAL A 102 -9.73 -1.43 -16.33
C VAL A 102 -9.36 -2.29 -15.14
N TRP A 103 -8.36 -1.91 -14.34
CA TRP A 103 -7.95 -2.65 -13.16
C TRP A 103 -9.02 -2.62 -12.09
N LEU A 104 -9.46 -1.42 -11.67
CA LEU A 104 -10.48 -1.27 -10.65
C LEU A 104 -11.82 -1.83 -11.12
N GLY A 105 -12.23 -1.55 -12.35
CA GLY A 105 -13.46 -2.08 -12.92
C GLY A 105 -13.41 -3.60 -13.08
N GLY A 106 -12.37 -4.14 -13.70
CA GLY A 106 -12.24 -5.56 -14.00
C GLY A 106 -11.90 -6.41 -12.77
N ALA A 107 -10.77 -6.14 -12.12
CA ALA A 107 -10.27 -6.95 -11.02
C ALA A 107 -11.21 -6.91 -9.80
N TYR A 108 -11.79 -5.74 -9.48
CA TYR A 108 -12.77 -5.68 -8.39
C TYR A 108 -14.16 -6.17 -8.77
N SER A 109 -14.58 -6.13 -10.05
CA SER A 109 -15.81 -6.85 -10.45
C SER A 109 -15.66 -8.35 -10.25
N VAL A 110 -14.51 -8.92 -10.63
CA VAL A 110 -14.21 -10.35 -10.37
C VAL A 110 -14.17 -10.61 -8.86
N SER A 111 -13.49 -9.77 -8.08
CA SER A 111 -13.43 -9.91 -6.62
C SER A 111 -14.82 -9.85 -5.98
N LEU A 112 -15.66 -8.88 -6.36
CA LEU A 112 -17.03 -8.74 -5.88
C LEU A 112 -17.89 -9.94 -6.28
N LEU A 113 -17.69 -10.50 -7.47
CA LEU A 113 -18.37 -11.72 -7.90
C LEU A 113 -17.96 -12.92 -7.03
N MET A 114 -16.66 -13.09 -6.80
CA MET A 114 -16.12 -14.19 -6.00
C MET A 114 -16.59 -14.15 -4.54
N VAL A 115 -16.74 -12.96 -3.97
CA VAL A 115 -17.20 -12.80 -2.58
C VAL A 115 -18.71 -12.62 -2.43
N GLY A 116 -19.48 -12.67 -3.53
CA GLY A 116 -20.92 -12.39 -3.51
C GLY A 116 -21.27 -10.95 -3.08
N GLY A 117 -20.32 -10.02 -3.21
CA GLY A 117 -20.36 -8.68 -2.61
C GLY A 117 -21.09 -7.61 -3.44
N PHE A 118 -21.64 -7.96 -4.61
CA PHE A 118 -22.30 -6.99 -5.50
C PHE A 118 -23.54 -6.34 -4.87
N GLY A 119 -24.31 -7.07 -4.06
CA GLY A 119 -25.47 -6.53 -3.35
C GLY A 119 -25.05 -5.43 -2.38
N ASP A 120 -24.14 -5.76 -1.46
CA ASP A 120 -23.56 -4.85 -0.48
C ASP A 120 -22.96 -3.61 -1.15
N PHE A 121 -22.18 -3.81 -2.21
CA PHE A 121 -21.56 -2.71 -2.94
C PHE A 121 -22.60 -1.79 -3.60
N ARG A 122 -23.66 -2.36 -4.17
CA ARG A 122 -24.76 -1.59 -4.76
C ARG A 122 -25.52 -0.79 -3.70
N ASP A 123 -25.73 -1.35 -2.51
CA ASP A 123 -26.41 -0.66 -1.42
C ASP A 123 -25.59 0.55 -0.93
N LEU A 124 -24.27 0.40 -0.82
CA LEU A 124 -23.37 1.52 -0.54
C LEU A 124 -23.40 2.61 -1.62
N LEU A 125 -23.62 2.26 -2.88
CA LEU A 125 -23.75 3.25 -3.96
C LEU A 125 -25.09 4.00 -3.96
N ARG A 126 -26.13 3.46 -3.33
CA ARG A 126 -27.48 4.06 -3.33
C ARG A 126 -27.61 5.24 -2.39
N GLY A 127 -26.87 5.28 -1.29
CA GLY A 127 -26.99 6.37 -0.33
C GLY A 127 -26.15 6.20 0.94
N PRO A 128 -26.14 7.23 1.80
CA PRO A 128 -25.31 7.27 3.01
C PRO A 128 -25.78 6.30 4.10
N ASP A 129 -27.05 5.88 4.11
CA ASP A 129 -27.61 5.03 5.18
C ASP A 129 -26.85 3.69 5.29
N ALA A 130 -26.56 3.05 4.15
CA ALA A 130 -25.77 1.82 4.12
C ALA A 130 -24.34 2.01 4.68
N TRP A 131 -23.74 3.19 4.51
CA TRP A 131 -22.44 3.53 5.10
C TRP A 131 -22.52 3.73 6.61
N ILE A 132 -23.66 4.25 7.10
CA ILE A 132 -23.91 4.46 8.52
C ILE A 132 -24.15 3.12 9.22
N GLU A 133 -25.02 2.29 8.65
CA GLU A 133 -25.34 0.95 9.14
C GLU A 133 -24.11 0.04 9.18
N ALA A 134 -23.29 0.06 8.13
CA ALA A 134 -22.04 -0.68 8.09
C ALA A 134 -20.92 -0.04 8.94
N GLY A 135 -21.16 1.12 9.56
CA GLY A 135 -20.20 1.81 10.42
C GLY A 135 -19.00 2.45 9.69
N LEU A 136 -19.02 2.50 8.35
CA LEU A 136 -17.92 2.95 7.49
C LEU A 136 -17.65 4.45 7.57
N HIS A 137 -18.64 5.24 7.98
CA HIS A 137 -18.49 6.68 8.23
C HIS A 137 -17.41 6.99 9.29
N ARG A 138 -17.22 6.12 10.28
CA ARG A 138 -16.25 6.33 11.38
C ARG A 138 -14.79 6.28 10.88
N PRO A 139 -14.33 5.20 10.22
CA PRO A 139 -12.97 5.17 9.67
C PRO A 139 -12.76 6.27 8.63
N LEU A 140 -13.76 6.58 7.79
CA LEU A 140 -13.65 7.71 6.85
C LEU A 140 -13.47 9.06 7.55
N ALA A 141 -14.21 9.31 8.64
CA ALA A 141 -14.05 10.54 9.42
C ALA A 141 -12.66 10.63 10.06
N VAL A 142 -12.14 9.52 10.58
CA VAL A 142 -10.76 9.47 11.12
C VAL A 142 -9.75 9.79 10.02
N THR A 143 -9.87 9.15 8.86
CA THR A 143 -8.99 9.40 7.70
C THR A 143 -9.07 10.86 7.25
N LEU A 144 -10.27 11.45 7.19
CA LEU A 144 -10.46 12.88 6.88
C LEU A 144 -9.73 13.77 7.89
N VAL A 145 -9.96 13.58 9.20
CA VAL A 145 -9.35 14.42 10.24
C VAL A 145 -7.83 14.32 10.19
N LEU A 146 -7.28 13.12 10.09
CA LEU A 146 -5.83 12.92 9.98
C LEU A 146 -5.26 13.58 8.73
N ALA A 147 -5.94 13.43 7.58
CA ALA A 147 -5.52 14.06 6.33
C ALA A 147 -5.51 15.59 6.42
N LEU A 148 -6.50 16.20 7.09
CA LEU A 148 -6.54 17.65 7.31
C LEU A 148 -5.41 18.12 8.25
N VAL A 149 -5.12 17.37 9.31
CA VAL A 149 -3.99 17.66 10.22
C VAL A 149 -2.66 17.58 9.48
N HIS A 150 -2.42 16.49 8.74
CA HIS A 150 -1.23 16.33 7.90
C HIS A 150 -1.14 17.46 6.88
N ALA A 151 -2.26 17.83 6.27
CA ALA A 151 -2.29 18.91 5.29
C ALA A 151 -1.89 20.27 5.84
N GLN A 152 -2.40 20.61 7.01
CA GLN A 152 -2.02 21.83 7.69
C GLN A 152 -0.53 21.83 8.05
N ALA A 153 -0.01 20.69 8.52
CA ALA A 153 1.41 20.54 8.87
C ALA A 153 2.33 20.68 7.64
N ASP A 154 1.93 20.13 6.48
CA ASP A 154 2.67 20.24 5.22
C ASP A 154 2.75 21.69 4.74
N HIS A 155 1.63 22.41 4.78
CA HIS A 155 1.61 23.82 4.41
C HIS A 155 2.39 24.70 5.40
N ALA A 156 2.30 24.44 6.70
CA ALA A 156 3.10 25.17 7.69
C ALA A 156 4.59 25.00 7.43
N HIS A 157 5.05 23.75 7.25
CA HIS A 157 6.45 23.46 6.96
C HIS A 157 6.93 24.14 5.67
N TYR A 158 6.14 24.07 4.59
CA TYR A 158 6.48 24.72 3.33
C TYR A 158 6.56 26.26 3.44
N ARG A 159 5.68 26.89 4.23
CA ARG A 159 5.75 28.34 4.47
C ARG A 159 7.00 28.76 5.23
N GLU A 160 7.50 27.90 6.11
CA GLU A 160 8.70 28.15 6.91
C GLU A 160 10.00 27.85 6.15
N HIS A 161 10.04 26.78 5.36
CA HIS A 161 11.28 26.24 4.76
C HIS A 161 11.37 26.46 3.25
N GLY A 162 10.29 26.89 2.60
CA GLY A 162 10.21 27.04 1.15
C GLY A 162 10.04 25.71 0.41
N GLY A 163 10.31 25.74 -0.90
CA GLY A 163 10.16 24.57 -1.77
C GLY A 163 11.33 23.58 -1.70
N PRO A 164 11.09 22.33 -2.15
CA PRO A 164 9.86 21.82 -2.75
C PRO A 164 8.85 21.34 -1.71
N PHE A 165 7.58 21.35 -2.12
CA PHE A 165 6.45 20.89 -1.33
C PHE A 165 6.33 19.37 -1.39
N LEU A 166 6.44 18.73 -0.23
CA LEU A 166 6.22 17.31 -0.02
C LEU A 166 4.90 17.12 0.74
N SER A 167 3.93 16.44 0.14
CA SER A 167 2.64 16.16 0.76
C SER A 167 2.65 14.79 1.43
N THR A 168 2.41 14.75 2.74
CA THR A 168 2.13 13.52 3.49
C THR A 168 0.82 12.89 3.02
N VAL A 169 -0.20 13.70 2.74
CA VAL A 169 -1.51 13.22 2.26
C VAL A 169 -1.38 12.48 0.93
N SER A 170 -0.50 12.95 0.03
CA SER A 170 -0.18 12.25 -1.21
C SER A 170 0.46 10.87 -0.96
N HIS A 171 1.33 10.74 0.05
CA HIS A 171 1.92 9.44 0.44
C HIS A 171 0.85 8.49 0.99
N ASP A 172 -0.04 8.99 1.84
CA ASP A 172 -1.16 8.21 2.38
C ASP A 172 -2.10 7.74 1.25
N ALA A 173 -2.38 8.60 0.27
CA ALA A 173 -3.15 8.27 -0.93
C ALA A 173 -2.49 7.15 -1.75
N ILE A 174 -1.16 7.22 -1.94
CA ILE A 174 -0.40 6.17 -2.64
C ILE A 174 -0.51 4.84 -1.89
N GLY A 175 -0.46 4.84 -0.54
CA GLY A 175 -0.67 3.63 0.25
C GLY A 175 -2.03 2.96 0.00
N ARG A 176 -3.10 3.75 -0.10
CA ARG A 176 -4.44 3.24 -0.42
C ARG A 176 -4.55 2.77 -1.87
N TYR A 177 -3.96 3.50 -2.80
CA TYR A 177 -3.88 3.11 -4.19
C TYR A 177 -3.11 1.79 -4.39
N LEU A 178 -1.97 1.62 -3.72
CA LEU A 178 -1.20 0.37 -3.72
C LEU A 178 -2.00 -0.77 -3.09
N THR A 179 -2.74 -0.50 -2.01
CA THR A 179 -3.65 -1.51 -1.43
C THR A 179 -4.69 -1.97 -2.46
N LEU A 180 -5.26 -1.05 -3.26
CA LEU A 180 -6.22 -1.41 -4.30
C LEU A 180 -5.57 -2.17 -5.48
N LEU A 181 -4.37 -1.78 -5.85
CA LEU A 181 -3.65 -2.43 -6.94
C LEU A 181 -3.24 -3.85 -6.54
N LEU A 182 -2.58 -4.00 -5.40
CA LEU A 182 -2.12 -5.27 -4.87
C LEU A 182 -3.28 -6.17 -4.41
N GLY A 183 -4.33 -5.58 -3.82
CA GLY A 183 -5.52 -6.27 -3.33
C GLY A 183 -6.50 -6.68 -4.43
N GLY A 184 -6.33 -6.21 -5.67
CA GLY A 184 -7.15 -6.61 -6.81
C GLY A 184 -6.96 -8.09 -7.20
N ILE A 185 -5.82 -8.69 -6.84
CA ILE A 185 -5.55 -10.13 -6.96
C ILE A 185 -5.18 -10.67 -5.56
N PRO A 186 -6.17 -11.00 -4.72
CA PRO A 186 -5.98 -11.24 -3.30
C PRO A 186 -4.99 -12.36 -2.97
N PHE A 187 -4.85 -13.35 -3.85
CA PHE A 187 -3.99 -14.51 -3.62
C PHE A 187 -2.55 -14.31 -4.10
N ALA A 188 -2.29 -13.32 -4.95
CA ALA A 188 -0.96 -13.07 -5.49
C ALA A 188 0.01 -12.60 -4.40
N LEU A 189 -0.44 -11.68 -3.54
CA LEU A 189 0.42 -11.11 -2.49
C LEU A 189 0.81 -12.13 -1.42
N PRO A 190 -0.11 -12.92 -0.83
CA PRO A 190 0.26 -14.02 0.06
C PRO A 190 1.26 -15.00 -0.57
N PHE A 191 1.07 -15.33 -1.85
CA PHE A 191 2.00 -16.18 -2.57
C PHE A 191 3.39 -15.56 -2.67
N PHE A 192 3.50 -14.31 -3.11
CA PHE A 192 4.79 -13.62 -3.20
C PHE A 192 5.47 -13.47 -1.84
N VAL A 193 4.70 -13.18 -0.78
CA VAL A 193 5.25 -13.09 0.59
C VAL A 193 5.87 -14.44 1.01
N VAL A 194 5.17 -15.55 0.80
CA VAL A 194 5.68 -16.88 1.15
C VAL A 194 6.85 -17.29 0.27
N VAL A 195 6.71 -17.19 -1.05
CA VAL A 195 7.72 -17.70 -1.99
C VAL A 195 8.96 -16.83 -1.98
N PHE A 196 8.81 -15.51 -2.17
CA PHE A 196 9.96 -14.61 -2.24
C PHE A 196 10.61 -14.44 -0.87
N GLY A 197 9.81 -14.30 0.19
CA GLY A 197 10.31 -14.25 1.57
C GLY A 197 11.01 -15.54 1.97
N GLY A 198 10.42 -16.70 1.64
CA GLY A 198 11.01 -18.00 1.89
C GLY A 198 12.31 -18.23 1.10
N PHE A 199 12.39 -17.83 -0.16
CA PHE A 199 13.62 -17.92 -0.95
C PHE A 199 14.73 -17.05 -0.36
N LYS A 200 14.41 -15.80 0.02
CA LYS A 200 15.38 -14.92 0.69
C LYS A 200 15.84 -15.46 2.03
N LEU A 201 14.96 -16.11 2.79
CA LEU A 201 15.32 -16.80 4.02
C LEU A 201 16.28 -17.98 3.75
N VAL A 202 16.02 -18.79 2.73
CA VAL A 202 16.91 -19.88 2.32
C VAL A 202 18.28 -19.34 1.90
N GLU A 203 18.32 -18.32 1.03
CA GLU A 203 19.57 -17.65 0.63
C GLU A 203 20.35 -17.11 1.84
N PHE A 204 19.67 -16.49 2.79
CA PHE A 204 20.28 -15.96 4.01
C PHE A 204 20.91 -17.07 4.87
N VAL A 205 20.19 -18.17 5.09
CA VAL A 205 20.68 -19.32 5.86
C VAL A 205 21.88 -19.98 5.16
N LEU A 206 21.80 -20.20 3.85
CA LEU A 206 22.90 -20.77 3.07
C LEU A 206 24.13 -19.84 3.03
N GLY A 207 23.91 -18.53 2.92
CA GLY A 207 24.95 -17.51 3.02
C GLY A 207 25.67 -17.55 4.37
N ARG A 208 24.94 -17.75 5.48
CA ARG A 208 25.52 -17.97 6.82
C ARG A 208 26.36 -19.25 6.89
N MET A 209 25.99 -20.27 6.11
CA MET A 209 26.72 -21.53 5.97
C MET A 209 27.84 -21.46 4.91
N ARG A 210 28.10 -20.29 4.31
CA ARG A 210 29.08 -20.09 3.21
C ARG A 210 28.89 -21.04 2.03
N THR A 211 27.65 -21.46 1.78
CA THR A 211 27.30 -22.35 0.67
C THR A 211 26.55 -21.56 -0.40
N ALA A 212 26.94 -21.72 -1.67
CA ALA A 212 26.24 -21.06 -2.76
C ALA A 212 24.83 -21.68 -2.96
N PRO A 213 23.77 -20.87 -3.11
CA PRO A 213 22.40 -21.37 -3.24
C PRO A 213 22.20 -22.35 -4.42
N GLY A 214 22.89 -22.12 -5.54
CA GLY A 214 22.81 -22.98 -6.73
C GLY A 214 23.62 -24.27 -6.66
N GLU A 215 24.50 -24.42 -5.66
CA GLU A 215 25.38 -25.60 -5.51
C GLU A 215 24.90 -26.53 -4.40
N SER A 216 23.92 -26.11 -3.61
CA SER A 216 23.38 -26.88 -2.49
C SER A 216 22.12 -27.64 -2.88
N ILE A 217 22.18 -28.98 -2.90
CA ILE A 217 21.00 -29.84 -3.04
C ILE A 217 19.97 -29.51 -1.93
N LEU A 218 20.45 -29.27 -0.70
CA LEU A 218 19.60 -28.89 0.42
C LEU A 218 18.91 -27.54 0.18
N GLY A 219 19.63 -26.58 -0.40
CA GLY A 219 19.09 -25.28 -0.82
C GLY A 219 18.00 -25.42 -1.88
N SER A 220 18.24 -26.22 -2.92
CA SER A 220 17.27 -26.51 -3.98
C SER A 220 16.02 -27.20 -3.45
N ILE A 221 16.16 -28.18 -2.54
CA ILE A 221 15.02 -28.85 -1.88
C ILE A 221 14.25 -27.83 -1.02
N ALA A 222 14.93 -27.00 -0.24
CA ALA A 222 14.27 -26.00 0.60
C ALA A 222 13.50 -24.97 -0.24
N MET A 223 14.07 -24.48 -1.34
CA MET A 223 13.36 -23.60 -2.28
C MET A 223 12.16 -24.31 -2.92
N LEU A 224 12.29 -25.59 -3.32
CA LEU A 224 11.17 -26.35 -3.86
C LEU A 224 10.03 -26.51 -2.84
N LEU A 225 10.36 -26.78 -1.56
CA LEU A 225 9.38 -26.85 -0.48
C LEU A 225 8.69 -25.50 -0.22
N VAL A 226 9.44 -24.39 -0.28
CA VAL A 226 8.87 -23.05 -0.19
C VAL A 226 7.90 -22.77 -1.34
N ALA A 227 8.28 -23.12 -2.58
CA ALA A 227 7.42 -22.96 -3.75
C ALA A 227 6.15 -23.82 -3.63
N GLY A 228 6.30 -25.09 -3.25
CA GLY A 228 5.18 -25.99 -2.99
C GLY A 228 4.25 -25.49 -1.89
N GLY A 229 4.81 -24.96 -0.80
CA GLY A 229 4.07 -24.31 0.28
C GLY A 229 3.30 -23.08 -0.19
N GLY A 230 3.88 -22.27 -1.08
CA GLY A 230 3.19 -21.13 -1.72
C GLY A 230 1.95 -21.57 -2.52
N PHE A 231 2.06 -22.61 -3.34
CA PHE A 231 0.91 -23.15 -4.07
C PHE A 231 -0.14 -23.79 -3.15
N ALA A 232 0.29 -24.53 -2.12
CA ALA A 232 -0.61 -25.10 -1.12
C ALA A 232 -1.39 -24.01 -0.38
N LEU A 233 -0.73 -22.89 -0.04
CA LEU A 233 -1.37 -21.73 0.57
C LEU A 233 -2.44 -21.13 -0.35
N ILE A 234 -2.15 -20.92 -1.65
CA ILE A 234 -3.15 -20.42 -2.60
C ILE A 234 -4.36 -21.36 -2.65
N SER A 235 -4.13 -22.66 -2.79
CA SER A 235 -5.20 -23.66 -2.84
C SER A 235 -6.07 -23.62 -1.59
N TRP A 236 -5.46 -23.51 -0.41
CA TRP A 236 -6.19 -23.36 0.85
C TRP A 236 -6.99 -22.06 0.94
N LEU A 237 -6.40 -20.91 0.54
CA LEU A 237 -7.09 -19.62 0.52
C LEU A 237 -8.29 -19.66 -0.44
N MET A 238 -8.13 -20.25 -1.63
CA MET A 238 -9.24 -20.41 -2.58
C MET A 238 -10.35 -21.31 -2.02
N ALA A 239 -9.98 -22.44 -1.40
CA ALA A 239 -10.94 -23.35 -0.76
C ALA A 239 -11.69 -22.69 0.42
N SER A 240 -11.08 -21.69 1.06
CA SER A 240 -11.66 -20.94 2.18
C SER A 240 -12.66 -19.85 1.73
N GLY A 241 -12.90 -19.70 0.42
CA GLY A 241 -13.90 -18.77 -0.13
C GLY A 241 -13.68 -17.31 0.32
N VAL A 242 -14.73 -16.68 0.85
CA VAL A 242 -14.72 -15.27 1.27
C VAL A 242 -13.68 -14.99 2.36
N ALA A 243 -13.48 -15.94 3.29
CA ALA A 243 -12.49 -15.78 4.36
C ALA A 243 -11.06 -15.78 3.80
N GLY A 244 -10.76 -16.66 2.84
CA GLY A 244 -9.47 -16.68 2.17
C GLY A 244 -9.23 -15.42 1.33
N TRP A 245 -10.26 -14.91 0.65
CA TRP A 245 -10.20 -13.62 -0.04
C TRP A 245 -9.87 -12.48 0.92
N ALA A 246 -10.55 -12.43 2.07
CA ALA A 246 -10.37 -11.40 3.09
C ALA A 246 -8.95 -11.40 3.66
N ILE A 247 -8.40 -12.58 3.97
CA ILE A 247 -7.00 -12.74 4.39
C ILE A 247 -6.07 -12.19 3.31
N GLY A 248 -6.27 -12.56 2.04
CA GLY A 248 -5.47 -12.09 0.92
C GLY A 248 -5.47 -10.56 0.80
N PHE A 249 -6.64 -9.94 0.92
CA PHE A 249 -6.77 -8.48 0.87
C PHE A 249 -6.09 -7.80 2.06
N VAL A 250 -6.23 -8.33 3.28
CA VAL A 250 -5.56 -7.80 4.48
C VAL A 250 -4.04 -7.93 4.35
N VAL A 251 -3.52 -9.03 3.78
CA VAL A 251 -2.09 -9.18 3.48
C VAL A 251 -1.63 -8.14 2.46
N ALA A 252 -2.39 -7.90 1.39
CA ALA A 252 -2.06 -6.86 0.42
C ALA A 252 -2.03 -5.46 1.04
N LYS A 253 -3.00 -5.14 1.91
CA LYS A 253 -3.03 -3.90 2.68
C LYS A 253 -1.82 -3.76 3.61
N PHE A 254 -1.50 -4.82 4.36
CA PHE A 254 -0.34 -4.87 5.23
C PHE A 254 0.96 -4.61 4.46
N VAL A 255 1.16 -5.27 3.32
CA VAL A 255 2.34 -5.08 2.47
C VAL A 255 2.39 -3.66 1.92
N ALA A 256 1.28 -3.11 1.42
CA ALA A 256 1.23 -1.74 0.93
C ALA A 256 1.60 -0.72 2.02
N GLU A 257 1.06 -0.87 3.23
CA GLU A 257 1.34 0.01 4.37
C GLU A 257 2.80 -0.12 4.84
N LEU A 258 3.37 -1.33 4.84
CA LEU A 258 4.79 -1.55 5.11
C LEU A 258 5.68 -0.88 4.06
N MET A 259 5.32 -0.95 2.78
CA MET A 259 6.09 -0.30 1.71
C MET A 259 6.16 1.21 1.92
N ILE A 260 5.05 1.85 2.30
CA ILE A 260 5.02 3.29 2.63
C ILE A 260 5.82 3.58 3.90
N ALA A 261 5.64 2.79 4.96
CA ALA A 261 6.37 2.96 6.22
C ALA A 261 7.89 2.77 6.05
N ALA A 262 8.33 2.01 5.04
CA ALA A 262 9.72 1.78 4.73
C ALA A 262 10.38 2.91 3.90
N ILE A 263 9.63 3.84 3.32
CA ILE A 263 10.19 4.93 2.48
C ILE A 263 11.29 5.70 3.23
N PRO A 264 11.12 6.16 4.48
CA PRO A 264 12.18 6.87 5.20
C PRO A 264 13.46 6.05 5.40
N LEU A 265 13.35 4.72 5.55
CA LEU A 265 14.50 3.83 5.68
C LEU A 265 15.29 3.74 4.38
N VAL A 266 14.59 3.60 3.25
CA VAL A 266 15.21 3.57 1.91
C VAL A 266 15.88 4.91 1.63
N MET A 267 15.22 6.03 1.91
CA MET A 267 15.77 7.38 1.74
C MET A 267 17.01 7.59 2.62
N ALA A 268 16.99 7.14 3.88
CA ALA A 268 18.15 7.20 4.77
C ALA A 268 19.32 6.36 4.26
N LYS A 269 19.05 5.18 3.70
CA LYS A 269 20.08 4.33 3.09
C LYS A 269 20.69 5.01 1.86
N VAL A 270 19.87 5.51 0.92
CA VAL A 270 20.37 6.19 -0.28
C VAL A 270 21.16 7.45 0.06
N ALA A 271 20.76 8.21 1.08
CA ALA A 271 21.51 9.37 1.54
C ALA A 271 22.91 9.02 2.10
N ARG A 272 23.07 7.82 2.68
CA ARG A 272 24.35 7.29 3.19
C ARG A 272 25.21 6.66 2.10
N ASP A 273 24.60 5.82 1.25
CA ASP A 273 25.28 5.03 0.23
C ASP A 273 25.65 5.86 -1.02
N GLY A 274 24.99 7.02 -1.24
CA GLY A 274 25.36 7.99 -2.26
C GLY A 274 26.51 8.94 -1.87
N ALA A 275 27.24 8.63 -0.79
CA ALA A 275 28.45 9.34 -0.33
C ALA A 275 29.70 8.58 -0.76
#